data_AF-A0AAU2D1N1-F1
#
_entry.id   AF-A0AAU2D1N1-F1
#
_cell.length_a   1.000
_cell.length_b   1.000
_cell.length_c   1.000
_cell.angle_alpha   90.00
_cell.angle_beta   90.00
_cell.angle_gamma   90.00
#
_symmetry.space_group_name_H-M   'P 1'
#
loop_
_entity.id
_entity.type
_entity.pdbx_description
1 polymer ?
#
loop_
_entity_poly.entity_id
_entity_poly.type
_entity_poly.pdbx_seq_one_letter_code
_entity_poly.pdbx_strand_id
1 'polypeptide(L)'
;MDHARWRREVRRDAYAATLVPITEAREVARQASRALVREDAGTDVERLLGRLDELIHAIRASCARLYLEGPKEVAAAADAVLSALQVVDNNLVTWRLARRSAPESLVEYIERHTLKAAGLSHSITRFADEASKALDAVP
;
A
#
# COMPACT_ATOMS: atom_id res chain seq x y z
N MET A 1 16.22 -1.33 32.60
CA MET A 1 15.37 -1.01 31.44
C MET A 1 14.36 -2.14 31.34
N ASP A 2 13.06 -1.85 31.43
CA ASP A 2 12.01 -2.87 31.48
C ASP A 2 11.87 -3.55 30.11
N HIS A 3 11.99 -4.88 30.07
CA HIS A 3 11.94 -5.68 28.84
C HIS A 3 10.61 -5.53 28.09
N ALA A 4 9.52 -5.19 28.79
CA ALA A 4 8.23 -4.89 28.17
C ALA A 4 8.27 -3.57 27.37
N ARG A 5 8.85 -2.52 27.96
CA ARG A 5 9.02 -1.21 27.32
C ARG A 5 9.90 -1.28 26.07
N TRP A 6 11.01 -2.01 26.14
CA TRP A 6 11.89 -2.21 24.99
C TRP A 6 11.17 -2.91 23.83
N ARG A 7 10.41 -3.98 24.10
CA ARG A 7 9.62 -4.66 23.05
C ARG A 7 8.53 -3.77 22.46
N ARG A 8 7.89 -2.92 23.27
CA ARG A 8 6.90 -1.95 22.79
C ARG A 8 7.55 -0.93 21.84
N GLU A 9 8.71 -0.39 22.18
CA GLU A 9 9.46 0.56 21.35
C GLU A 9 9.88 -0.08 20.01
N VAL A 10 10.47 -1.28 20.03
CA VAL A 10 10.86 -2.01 18.82
C VAL A 10 9.67 -2.28 17.89
N ARG A 11 8.51 -2.69 18.43
CA ARG A 11 7.29 -2.92 17.64
C ARG A 11 6.77 -1.64 17.03
N ARG A 12 6.72 -0.56 17.80
CA ARG A 12 6.29 0.76 17.30
C ARG A 12 7.16 1.19 16.12
N ASP A 13 8.47 1.03 16.22
CA ASP A 13 9.40 1.39 15.15
C ASP A 13 9.20 0.52 13.91
N ALA A 14 8.99 -0.79 14.08
CA ALA A 14 8.69 -1.69 12.97
C ALA A 14 7.36 -1.36 12.27
N TYR A 15 6.32 -1.00 13.04
CA TYR A 15 5.01 -0.62 12.51
C TYR A 15 5.08 0.72 11.78
N ALA A 16 5.76 1.71 12.35
CA ALA A 16 5.97 3.01 11.71
C ALA A 16 6.78 2.89 10.41
N ALA A 17 7.85 2.08 10.42
CA ALA A 17 8.66 1.81 9.24
C ALA A 17 7.87 1.14 8.10
N THR A 18 6.77 0.45 8.44
CA THR A 18 5.86 -0.16 7.45
C THR A 18 4.77 0.81 7.00
N LEU A 19 4.19 1.61 7.90
CA LEU A 19 3.08 2.50 7.61
C LEU A 19 3.47 3.70 6.72
N VAL A 20 4.69 4.24 6.88
CA VAL A 20 5.19 5.36 6.07
C VAL A 20 5.19 5.03 4.57
N PRO A 21 5.87 3.98 4.09
CA PRO A 21 5.87 3.66 2.67
C PRO A 21 4.50 3.20 2.16
N ILE A 22 3.65 2.58 2.99
CA ILE A 22 2.24 2.29 2.63
C ILE A 22 1.46 3.57 2.31
N THR A 23 1.62 4.60 3.14
CA THR A 23 0.91 5.87 2.97
C THR A 23 1.40 6.60 1.72
N GLU A 24 2.71 6.57 1.48
CA GLU A 24 3.32 7.12 0.26
C GLU A 24 2.84 6.36 -0.99
N ALA A 25 2.82 5.02 -0.95
CA ALA A 25 2.36 4.19 -2.07
C ALA A 25 0.90 4.48 -2.44
N ARG A 26 0.03 4.64 -1.44
CA ARG A 26 -1.37 5.04 -1.65
C ARG A 26 -1.47 6.38 -2.37
N GLU A 27 -0.66 7.35 -1.98
CA GLU A 27 -0.69 8.69 -2.58
C GLU A 27 -0.13 8.67 -4.01
N VAL A 28 0.98 7.96 -4.25
CA VAL A 28 1.55 7.77 -5.59
C VAL A 28 0.55 7.06 -6.51
N ALA A 29 -0.11 6.00 -6.05
CA ALA A 29 -1.15 5.31 -6.81
C ALA A 29 -2.33 6.24 -7.16
N ARG A 30 -2.73 7.11 -6.22
CA ARG A 30 -3.78 8.11 -6.46
C ARG A 30 -3.36 9.13 -7.52
N GLN A 31 -2.11 9.59 -7.49
CA GLN A 31 -1.56 10.51 -8.48
C GLN A 31 -1.47 9.86 -9.86
N ALA A 32 -0.95 8.62 -9.94
CA ALA A 32 -0.85 7.86 -11.17
C ALA A 32 -2.23 7.67 -11.83
N SER A 33 -3.24 7.28 -11.03
CA SER A 33 -4.62 7.13 -11.48
C SER A 33 -5.19 8.43 -12.05
N ARG A 34 -5.00 9.57 -11.37
CA ARG A 34 -5.46 10.87 -11.85
C ARG A 34 -4.79 11.28 -13.15
N ALA A 35 -3.48 11.09 -13.28
CA ALA A 35 -2.74 11.40 -14.50
C ALA A 35 -3.21 10.51 -15.66
N LEU A 36 -3.44 9.21 -15.39
CA LEU A 36 -3.97 8.24 -16.36
C LEU A 36 -5.42 8.52 -16.78
N VAL A 37 -6.23 9.20 -15.98
CA VAL A 37 -7.61 9.57 -16.35
C VAL A 37 -7.65 10.92 -17.06
N ARG A 38 -6.88 11.91 -16.59
CA ARG A 38 -6.97 13.30 -17.06
C ARG A 38 -6.12 13.61 -18.28
N GLU A 39 -5.26 12.69 -18.72
CA GLU A 39 -4.27 12.96 -19.77
C GLU A 39 -3.41 14.18 -19.45
N ASP A 40 -3.02 14.31 -18.18
CA ASP A 40 -2.21 15.44 -17.75
C ASP A 40 -0.81 15.31 -18.37
N ALA A 41 -0.61 16.00 -19.51
CA ALA A 41 0.62 15.97 -20.29
C ALA A 41 1.86 16.43 -19.52
N GLY A 42 1.68 17.12 -18.39
CA GLY A 42 2.78 17.53 -17.50
C GLY A 42 3.19 16.47 -16.46
N THR A 43 2.40 15.40 -16.29
CA THR A 43 2.67 14.37 -15.28
C THR A 43 3.35 13.16 -15.90
N ASP A 44 4.57 12.87 -15.44
CA ASP A 44 5.30 11.65 -15.83
C ASP A 44 4.72 10.41 -15.12
N VAL A 45 3.76 9.77 -15.81
CA VAL A 45 3.10 8.54 -15.34
C VAL A 45 4.09 7.40 -15.16
N GLU A 46 5.08 7.25 -16.04
CA GLU A 46 6.04 6.14 -15.95
C GLU A 46 6.91 6.29 -14.69
N ARG A 47 7.31 7.52 -14.35
CA ARG A 47 8.00 7.80 -13.09
C ARG A 47 7.12 7.48 -11.87
N LEU A 48 5.82 7.77 -11.93
CA LEU A 48 4.90 7.45 -10.83
C LEU A 48 4.72 5.94 -10.67
N LEU A 49 4.60 5.17 -11.75
CA LEU A 49 4.50 3.71 -11.70
C LEU A 49 5.81 3.08 -11.21
N GLY A 50 6.96 3.57 -11.69
CA GLY A 50 8.27 3.14 -11.17
C GLY A 50 8.42 3.42 -9.67
N ARG A 51 7.99 4.60 -9.21
CA ARG A 51 7.99 4.93 -7.78
C ARG A 51 7.05 4.04 -6.97
N LEU A 52 5.90 3.68 -7.52
CA LEU A 52 4.96 2.77 -6.85
C LEU A 52 5.58 1.38 -6.68
N ASP A 53 6.24 0.85 -7.71
CA ASP A 53 6.94 -0.43 -7.65
C ASP A 53 8.08 -0.43 -6.61
N GLU A 54 8.89 0.64 -6.57
CA GLU A 54 9.92 0.82 -5.52
C GLU A 54 9.33 0.76 -4.11
N LEU A 55 8.19 1.44 -3.91
CA LEU A 55 7.51 1.46 -2.60
C LEU A 55 6.93 0.09 -2.25
N ILE A 56 6.37 -0.64 -3.22
CA ILE A 56 5.91 -2.03 -3.02
C ILE A 56 7.07 -2.93 -2.56
N HIS A 57 8.25 -2.79 -3.16
CA HIS A 57 9.44 -3.50 -2.73
C HIS A 57 9.89 -3.13 -1.31
N ALA A 58 9.88 -1.83 -0.98
CA ALA A 58 10.19 -1.35 0.37
C ALA A 58 9.22 -1.88 1.43
N ILE A 59 7.91 -1.90 1.11
CA ILE A 59 6.86 -2.45 1.99
C ILE A 59 7.06 -3.94 2.17
N ARG A 60 7.36 -4.70 1.11
CA ARG A 60 7.65 -6.13 1.22
C ARG A 60 8.81 -6.39 2.19
N ALA A 61 9.87 -5.59 2.10
CA ALA A 61 11.02 -5.69 3.01
C ALA A 61 10.65 -5.34 4.46
N SER A 62 9.80 -4.33 4.70
CA SER A 62 9.34 -3.97 6.04
C SER A 62 8.39 -5.03 6.62
N CYS A 63 7.51 -5.61 5.81
CA CYS A 63 6.62 -6.71 6.21
C CYS A 63 7.40 -7.93 6.69
N ALA A 64 8.54 -8.26 6.08
CA ALA A 64 9.39 -9.37 6.54
C ALA A 64 9.83 -9.20 8.01
N ARG A 65 10.06 -7.97 8.47
CA ARG A 65 10.39 -7.70 9.88
C ARG A 65 9.18 -7.93 10.79
N LEU A 66 7.98 -7.62 10.33
CA LEU A 66 6.73 -7.88 11.07
C LEU A 66 6.46 -9.39 11.22
N TYR A 67 6.80 -10.19 10.21
CA TYR A 67 6.70 -11.65 10.31
C TYR A 67 7.63 -12.25 11.37
N LEU A 68 8.80 -11.65 11.58
CA LEU A 68 9.79 -12.14 12.54
C LEU A 68 9.48 -11.67 13.97
N GLU A 69 9.08 -10.41 14.14
CA GLU A 69 9.02 -9.74 15.46
C GLU A 69 7.61 -9.37 15.93
N GLY A 70 6.64 -9.39 15.01
CA GLY A 70 5.27 -8.92 15.23
C GLY A 70 4.27 -10.04 15.57
N PRO A 71 3.11 -9.69 16.16
CA PRO A 71 1.98 -10.61 16.25
C PRO A 71 1.52 -11.05 14.86
N LYS A 72 1.01 -12.28 14.77
CA LYS A 72 0.58 -12.90 13.50
C LYS A 72 -0.49 -12.07 12.80
N GLU A 73 -1.36 -11.44 13.57
CA GLU A 73 -2.47 -10.60 13.10
C GLU A 73 -1.95 -9.34 12.40
N VAL A 74 -0.90 -8.72 12.93
CA VAL A 74 -0.26 -7.53 12.33
C VAL A 74 0.47 -7.90 11.04
N ALA A 75 1.20 -9.03 11.04
CA ALA A 75 1.88 -9.52 9.84
C ALA A 75 0.87 -9.87 8.72
N ALA A 76 -0.21 -10.56 9.06
CA ALA A 76 -1.29 -10.88 8.11
C ALA A 76 -1.99 -9.63 7.57
N ALA A 77 -2.22 -8.62 8.41
CA ALA A 77 -2.80 -7.35 7.95
C ALA A 77 -1.83 -6.59 7.02
N ALA A 78 -0.53 -6.62 7.29
CA ALA A 78 0.48 -6.01 6.42
C ALA A 78 0.57 -6.72 5.05
N ASP A 79 0.46 -8.05 5.02
CA ASP A 79 0.41 -8.84 3.78
C ASP A 79 -0.85 -8.55 2.95
N ALA A 80 -1.98 -8.33 3.62
CA ALA A 80 -3.21 -7.89 2.96
C ALA A 80 -3.08 -6.48 2.33
N VAL A 81 -2.31 -5.58 2.93
CA VAL A 81 -1.97 -4.29 2.31
C VAL A 81 -1.09 -4.48 1.08
N LEU A 82 -0.03 -5.30 1.19
CA LEU A 82 0.87 -5.58 0.08
C LEU A 82 0.11 -6.17 -1.12
N SER A 83 -0.73 -7.16 -0.87
CA SER A 83 -1.58 -7.78 -1.89
C SER A 83 -2.53 -6.76 -2.54
N ALA A 84 -3.16 -5.89 -1.75
CA ALA A 84 -4.05 -4.85 -2.29
C ALA A 84 -3.28 -3.81 -3.13
N LEU A 85 -2.06 -3.43 -2.72
CA LEU A 85 -1.20 -2.54 -3.50
C LEU A 85 -0.82 -3.15 -4.85
N GLN A 86 -0.44 -4.43 -4.87
CA GLN A 86 -0.12 -5.13 -6.12
C GLN A 86 -1.32 -5.20 -7.07
N VAL A 87 -2.53 -5.37 -6.54
CA VAL A 87 -3.76 -5.34 -7.34
C VAL A 87 -4.02 -3.95 -7.93
N VAL A 88 -3.75 -2.88 -7.17
CA VAL A 88 -3.85 -1.50 -7.65
C VAL A 88 -2.79 -1.20 -8.70
N ASP A 89 -1.54 -1.56 -8.46
CA ASP A 89 -0.43 -1.37 -9.40
C ASP A 89 -0.69 -2.09 -10.73
N ASN A 90 -1.02 -3.38 -10.68
CA ASN A 90 -1.41 -4.16 -11.87
C ASN A 90 -2.58 -3.51 -12.62
N ASN A 91 -3.55 -2.92 -11.93
CA ASN A 91 -4.65 -2.20 -12.58
C ASN A 91 -4.18 -0.95 -13.33
N LEU A 92 -3.26 -0.20 -12.75
CA LEU A 92 -2.70 1.02 -13.35
C LEU A 92 -1.86 0.67 -14.59
N VAL A 93 -0.98 -0.32 -14.48
CA VAL A 93 -0.15 -0.82 -15.59
C VAL A 93 -1.03 -1.37 -16.71
N THR A 94 -2.02 -2.21 -16.38
CA THR A 94 -2.94 -2.78 -17.39
C THR A 94 -3.70 -1.69 -18.13
N TRP A 95 -4.22 -0.68 -17.42
CA TRP A 95 -4.91 0.44 -18.05
C TRP A 95 -3.99 1.26 -18.97
N ARG A 96 -2.76 1.53 -18.52
CA ARG A 96 -1.74 2.23 -19.32
C ARG A 96 -1.48 1.52 -20.65
N LEU A 97 -1.40 0.18 -20.62
CA LEU A 97 -1.20 -0.65 -21.80
C LEU A 97 -2.46 -0.72 -22.68
N ALA A 98 -3.63 -0.96 -22.08
CA ALA A 98 -4.91 -1.06 -22.80
C ALA A 98 -5.24 0.23 -23.56
N ARG A 99 -5.01 1.40 -22.94
CA ARG A 99 -5.16 2.71 -23.59
C ARG A 99 -4.40 2.85 -24.91
N ARG A 100 -3.29 2.12 -25.11
CA ARG A 100 -2.50 2.15 -26.35
C ARG A 100 -3.02 1.20 -27.44
N SER A 101 -3.77 0.16 -27.06
CA SER A 101 -4.03 -1.00 -27.94
C SER A 101 -5.52 -1.26 -28.21
N ALA A 102 -6.39 -1.03 -27.22
CA ALA A 102 -7.84 -1.14 -27.32
C ALA A 102 -8.45 -0.45 -26.08
N PRO A 103 -9.08 0.72 -26.23
CA PRO A 103 -9.57 1.47 -25.07
C PRO A 103 -10.75 0.72 -24.42
N GLU A 104 -10.53 0.18 -23.22
CA GLU A 104 -11.64 -0.07 -22.29
C GLU A 104 -12.40 1.25 -22.11
N SER A 105 -13.71 1.19 -21.83
CA SER A 105 -14.42 2.44 -21.58
C SER A 105 -13.84 3.09 -20.32
N LEU A 106 -13.65 4.41 -20.35
CA LEU A 106 -13.12 5.15 -19.20
C LEU A 106 -13.96 4.90 -17.93
N VAL A 107 -15.27 4.67 -18.10
CA VAL A 107 -16.22 4.35 -17.04
C VAL A 107 -15.87 3.02 -16.35
N GLU A 108 -15.69 1.94 -17.12
CA GLU A 108 -15.33 0.61 -16.58
C GLU A 108 -14.00 0.64 -15.83
N TYR A 109 -13.03 1.40 -16.33
CA TYR A 109 -11.76 1.60 -15.63
C TYR A 109 -11.97 2.31 -14.28
N ILE A 110 -12.71 3.42 -14.26
CA ILE A 110 -12.95 4.21 -13.05
C ILE A 110 -13.66 3.36 -12.00
N GLU A 111 -14.68 2.59 -12.38
CA GLU A 111 -15.41 1.70 -11.47
C GLU A 111 -14.48 0.64 -10.86
N ARG A 112 -13.73 -0.06 -11.70
CA ARG A 112 -12.77 -1.09 -11.26
C ARG A 112 -11.68 -0.51 -10.37
N HIS A 113 -11.12 0.64 -10.74
CA HIS A 113 -10.09 1.31 -9.96
C HIS A 113 -10.63 1.77 -8.61
N THR A 114 -11.84 2.31 -8.56
CA THR A 114 -12.49 2.76 -7.31
C THR A 114 -12.67 1.59 -6.34
N LEU A 115 -13.13 0.43 -6.83
CA LEU A 115 -13.26 -0.78 -6.01
C LEU A 115 -11.90 -1.25 -5.45
N LYS A 116 -10.86 -1.27 -6.29
CA LYS A 116 -9.50 -1.66 -5.86
C LYS A 116 -8.90 -0.67 -4.86
N ALA A 117 -9.09 0.63 -5.08
CA ALA A 117 -8.64 1.68 -4.16
C ALA A 117 -9.39 1.65 -2.81
N ALA A 118 -10.68 1.30 -2.82
CA ALA A 118 -11.45 1.07 -1.61
C ALA A 118 -10.94 -0.16 -0.85
N GLY A 119 -10.65 -1.27 -1.56
CA GLY A 119 -10.03 -2.46 -0.97
C GLY A 119 -8.66 -2.16 -0.33
N LEU A 120 -7.80 -1.40 -1.01
CA LEU A 120 -6.53 -0.92 -0.45
C LEU A 120 -6.75 -0.09 0.82
N SER A 121 -7.68 0.87 0.77
CA SER A 121 -7.97 1.73 1.93
C SER A 121 -8.44 0.91 3.13
N HIS A 122 -9.29 -0.09 2.89
CA HIS A 122 -9.74 -1.02 3.92
C HIS A 122 -8.58 -1.82 4.54
N SER A 123 -7.69 -2.38 3.71
CA SER A 123 -6.50 -3.11 4.21
C SER A 123 -5.58 -2.22 5.04
N ILE A 124 -5.39 -0.96 4.64
CA ILE A 124 -4.54 0.00 5.38
C ILE A 124 -5.14 0.31 6.75
N THR A 125 -6.45 0.59 6.81
CA THR A 125 -7.14 0.83 8.09
C THR A 125 -7.02 -0.39 9.00
N ARG A 126 -7.27 -1.60 8.46
CA ARG A 126 -7.13 -2.83 9.23
C ARG A 126 -5.72 -3.03 9.78
N PHE A 127 -4.69 -2.75 8.98
CA PHE A 127 -3.31 -2.82 9.46
C PHE A 127 -3.05 -1.83 10.61
N ALA A 128 -3.51 -0.59 10.48
CA ALA A 128 -3.37 0.41 11.55
C ALA A 128 -4.09 -0.02 12.83
N ASP A 129 -5.30 -0.58 12.72
CA ASP A 129 -6.07 -1.07 13.86
C ASP A 129 -5.36 -2.24 14.57
N GLU A 130 -4.89 -3.24 13.83
CA GLU A 130 -4.16 -4.38 14.41
C GLU A 130 -2.83 -3.96 15.03
N ALA A 131 -2.11 -3.03 14.38
CA ALA A 131 -0.88 -2.46 14.92
C ALA A 131 -1.15 -1.72 16.25
N SER A 132 -2.23 -0.94 16.34
CA SER A 132 -2.62 -0.24 17.58
C SER A 132 -2.95 -1.23 18.69
N LYS A 133 -3.83 -2.20 18.44
CA LYS A 133 -4.19 -3.25 19.41
C LYS A 133 -2.96 -4.01 19.91
N ALA A 134 -2.05 -4.35 19.00
CA ALA A 134 -0.83 -5.07 19.32
C ALA A 134 0.13 -4.26 20.20
N LEU A 135 0.14 -2.94 20.06
CA LEU A 135 0.86 -2.08 21.01
C LEU A 135 0.12 -2.11 22.34
N ASP A 136 -1.17 -1.80 22.38
CA ASP A 136 -1.93 -1.65 23.63
C ASP A 136 -1.99 -2.93 24.48
N ALA A 137 -1.82 -4.11 23.87
CA ALA A 137 -1.72 -5.39 24.56
C ALA A 137 -0.37 -5.63 25.28
N VAL A 138 0.65 -4.79 25.07
CA VAL A 138 1.94 -4.85 25.79
C VAL A 138 1.87 -3.96 27.03
N PRO A 139 1.87 -4.53 28.26
CA PRO A 139 1.84 -3.77 29.50
C PRO A 139 3.12 -2.94 29.72
#